data_AF-A0A661SX31-F1
#
_entry.id   AF-A0A661SX31-F1
#
_cell.length_a   1.000
_cell.length_b   1.000
_cell.length_c   1.000
_cell.angle_alpha   90.00
_cell.angle_beta   90.00
_cell.angle_gamma   90.00
#
_symmetry.space_group_name_H-M   'P 1'
#
loop_
_entity.id
_entity.type
_entity.pdbx_description
1 polymer ?
#
loop_
_entity_poly.entity_id
_entity_poly.type
_entity_poly.pdbx_seq_one_letter_code
_entity_poly.pdbx_strand_id
1 'polypeptide(L)'
;MKTRNFIQNEEGFTLIEIIAVLVIMGILAAVAVPKFFDLQTRSREKAVYTAVSELKVRVNQHFASQLLNGRTVGQITYTAASVGTNLGEDFAIKDWVSAAGIITFKVTYPANEANPTDYARTIEKPMGD
;
A
#
# COMPACT_ATOMS: atom_id res chain seq x y z
N MET A 1 26.27 43.52 53.54
CA MET A 1 25.11 42.94 52.82
C MET A 1 25.56 41.59 52.27
N LYS A 2 25.07 40.47 52.82
CA LYS A 2 25.57 39.11 52.53
C LYS A 2 24.60 38.42 51.58
N THR A 3 24.97 38.29 50.32
CA THR A 3 24.20 37.60 49.27
C THR A 3 24.23 36.10 49.54
N ARG A 4 23.06 35.48 49.74
CA ARG A 4 22.92 34.03 49.88
C ARG A 4 22.81 33.43 48.48
N ASN A 5 23.80 32.63 48.09
CA ASN A 5 23.70 31.78 46.89
C ASN A 5 22.75 30.62 47.18
N PHE A 6 21.69 30.51 46.39
CA PHE A 6 20.83 29.32 46.35
C PHE A 6 21.58 28.22 45.61
N ILE A 7 22.13 27.25 46.33
CA ILE A 7 22.58 26.01 45.72
C ILE A 7 21.30 25.28 45.30
N GLN A 8 21.05 25.18 43.99
CA GLN A 8 19.99 24.34 43.46
C GLN A 8 20.37 22.88 43.72
N ASN A 9 19.49 22.14 44.40
CA ASN A 9 19.62 20.68 44.52
C ASN A 9 19.42 20.09 43.13
N GLU A 10 20.49 19.65 42.49
CA GLU A 10 20.42 18.79 41.31
C GLU A 10 20.06 17.38 41.78
N GLU A 11 18.76 17.11 41.95
CA GLU A 11 18.25 15.75 42.15
C GLU A 11 18.45 14.96 40.85
N GLY A 12 19.54 14.19 40.78
CA GLY A 12 19.82 13.29 39.68
C GLY A 12 18.88 12.07 39.69
N PHE A 13 18.43 11.64 38.51
CA PHE A 13 17.69 10.39 38.32
C PHE A 13 18.47 9.19 38.86
N THR A 14 17.77 8.27 39.51
CA THR A 14 18.40 7.06 40.05
C THR A 14 18.52 5.96 38.98
N LEU A 15 19.57 5.12 39.06
CA LEU A 15 19.74 4.01 38.11
C LEU A 15 18.54 3.05 38.12
N ILE A 16 17.91 2.85 39.28
CA ILE A 16 16.74 1.99 39.41
C ILE A 16 15.54 2.52 38.61
N GLU A 17 15.42 3.83 38.48
CA GLU A 17 14.35 4.51 37.75
C GLU A 17 14.48 4.28 36.25
N ILE A 18 15.71 4.36 35.72
CA ILE A 18 15.99 4.04 34.32
C ILE A 18 15.77 2.55 34.03
N ILE A 19 16.15 1.65 34.96
CA ILE A 19 15.92 0.21 34.80
C ILE A 19 14.42 -0.12 34.77
N ALA A 20 13.62 0.47 35.67
CA ALA A 20 12.18 0.25 35.70
C ALA A 20 11.52 0.69 34.37
N VAL A 21 11.92 1.83 33.81
CA VAL A 21 11.41 2.33 32.52
C VAL A 21 11.82 1.40 31.37
N LEU A 22 13.07 0.91 31.34
CA LEU A 22 13.53 -0.05 30.33
C LEU A 22 12.76 -1.36 30.37
N VAL A 23 12.45 -1.88 31.56
CA VAL A 23 11.65 -3.10 31.72
C VAL A 23 10.24 -2.91 31.18
N ILE A 24 9.59 -1.79 31.51
CA ILE A 24 8.23 -1.49 31.01
C ILE A 24 8.25 -1.30 29.49
N MET A 25 9.21 -0.53 28.95
CA MET A 25 9.36 -0.35 27.50
C MET A 25 9.64 -1.68 26.78
N GLY A 26 10.41 -2.59 27.40
CA GLY A 26 10.68 -3.93 26.88
C GLY A 26 9.42 -4.78 26.73
N ILE A 27 8.54 -4.77 27.73
CA ILE A 27 7.25 -5.50 27.67
C ILE A 27 6.35 -4.90 26.59
N LEU A 28 6.24 -3.58 26.52
CA LEU A 28 5.43 -2.90 25.51
C LEU A 28 5.95 -3.18 24.09
N ALA A 29 7.27 -3.13 23.88
CA ALA A 29 7.89 -3.41 22.59
C ALA A 29 7.63 -4.86 22.15
N ALA A 30 7.72 -5.83 23.05
CA ALA A 30 7.50 -7.24 22.74
C ALA A 30 6.09 -7.50 22.17
N VAL A 31 5.07 -6.78 22.64
CA VAL A 31 3.69 -6.92 22.13
C VAL A 31 3.41 -6.00 20.94
N ALA A 32 3.98 -4.79 20.93
CA ALA A 32 3.68 -3.79 19.90
C ALA A 32 4.35 -4.08 18.55
N VAL A 33 5.60 -4.54 18.56
CA VAL A 33 6.38 -4.82 17.35
C VAL A 33 5.72 -5.82 16.40
N PRO A 34 5.31 -7.04 16.82
CA PRO A 34 4.66 -7.98 15.92
C PRO A 34 3.36 -7.43 15.34
N LYS A 35 2.53 -6.79 16.19
CA LYS A 35 1.28 -6.17 15.76
C LYS A 35 1.50 -5.06 14.72
N PHE A 36 2.58 -4.29 14.86
CA PHE A 36 2.93 -3.24 13.91
C PHE A 36 3.27 -3.82 12.53
N PHE A 37 4.07 -4.88 12.45
CA PHE A 37 4.38 -5.55 11.19
C PHE A 37 3.15 -6.19 10.52
N ASP A 38 2.27 -6.81 11.32
CA ASP A 38 1.00 -7.35 10.81
C ASP A 38 0.11 -6.25 10.25
N LEU A 39 0.00 -5.12 10.95
CA LEU A 39 -0.79 -3.97 10.50
C LEU A 39 -0.21 -3.38 9.21
N GLN A 40 1.11 -3.26 9.11
CA GLN A 40 1.78 -2.77 7.91
C GLN A 40 1.51 -3.70 6.72
N THR A 41 1.61 -5.02 6.90
CA THR A 41 1.33 -6.02 5.86
C THR A 41 -0.12 -5.93 5.38
N ARG A 42 -1.09 -5.92 6.31
CA ARG A 42 -2.52 -5.78 5.98
C ARG A 42 -2.83 -4.46 5.27
N SER A 43 -2.17 -3.38 5.68
CA SER A 43 -2.33 -2.06 5.04
C SER A 43 -1.82 -2.08 3.60
N ARG A 44 -0.67 -2.74 3.34
CA ARG A 44 -0.13 -2.93 1.99
C ARG A 44 -1.06 -3.76 1.12
N GLU A 45 -1.57 -4.88 1.62
CA GLU A 45 -2.53 -5.70 0.88
C GLU A 45 -3.82 -4.93 0.54
N LYS A 46 -4.33 -4.14 1.48
CA LYS A 46 -5.53 -3.32 1.27
C LYS A 46 -5.29 -2.23 0.22
N ALA A 47 -4.14 -1.55 0.25
CA ALA A 47 -3.78 -0.56 -0.76
C ALA A 47 -3.73 -1.17 -2.16
N VAL A 48 -3.09 -2.34 -2.30
CA VAL A 48 -3.06 -3.09 -3.56
C VAL A 48 -4.47 -3.50 -4.00
N TYR A 49 -5.32 -3.96 -3.08
CA TYR A 49 -6.70 -4.30 -3.40
C TYR A 49 -7.47 -3.08 -3.94
N THR A 50 -7.31 -1.91 -3.34
CA THR A 50 -7.91 -0.66 -3.83
C THR A 50 -7.42 -0.34 -5.24
N ALA A 51 -6.11 -0.42 -5.51
CA ALA A 51 -5.55 -0.19 -6.84
C ALA A 51 -6.11 -1.15 -7.91
N VAL A 52 -6.26 -2.44 -7.58
CA VAL A 52 -6.89 -3.43 -8.47
C VAL A 52 -8.36 -3.11 -8.72
N SER A 53 -9.07 -2.69 -7.69
CA SER A 53 -10.50 -2.34 -7.81
C SER A 53 -10.71 -1.15 -8.73
N GLU A 54 -9.82 -0.16 -8.68
CA GLU A 54 -9.84 0.98 -9.60
C GLU A 54 -9.56 0.54 -11.04
N LEU A 55 -8.57 -0.32 -11.26
CA LEU A 55 -8.30 -0.87 -12.59
C LEU A 55 -9.50 -1.65 -13.14
N LYS A 56 -10.20 -2.41 -12.30
CA LYS A 56 -11.43 -3.12 -12.72
C LYS A 56 -12.49 -2.12 -13.21
N VAL A 57 -12.68 -1.00 -12.50
CA VAL A 57 -13.59 0.07 -12.93
C VAL A 57 -13.15 0.67 -14.26
N ARG A 58 -11.85 0.96 -14.42
CA ARG A 58 -11.29 1.51 -15.68
C ARG A 58 -11.44 0.54 -16.86
N VAL A 59 -11.27 -0.77 -16.63
CA VAL A 59 -11.54 -1.80 -17.65
C VAL A 59 -13.00 -1.80 -18.09
N ASN A 60 -13.93 -1.70 -17.15
CA ASN A 60 -15.37 -1.63 -17.46
C ASN A 60 -15.74 -0.33 -18.18
N GLN A 61 -15.15 0.80 -17.79
CA GLN A 61 -15.33 2.08 -18.47
C GLN A 61 -14.79 2.04 -19.90
N HIS A 62 -13.60 1.46 -20.09
CA HIS A 62 -13.02 1.25 -21.42
C HIS A 62 -13.95 0.39 -22.26
N PHE A 63 -14.41 -0.75 -21.75
CA PHE A 63 -15.37 -1.61 -22.43
C PHE A 63 -16.63 -0.86 -22.88
N ALA A 64 -17.29 -0.15 -21.97
CA ALA A 64 -18.48 0.64 -22.27
C ALA A 64 -18.20 1.69 -23.37
N SER A 65 -17.07 2.39 -23.28
CA SER A 65 -16.67 3.37 -24.30
C SER A 65 -16.46 2.74 -25.67
N GLN A 66 -15.91 1.54 -25.75
CA GLN A 66 -15.68 0.86 -27.03
C GLN A 66 -16.97 0.35 -27.66
N LEU A 67 -17.93 -0.12 -26.86
CA LEU A 67 -19.27 -0.48 -27.35
C LEU A 67 -20.01 0.73 -27.94
N LEU A 68 -19.92 1.89 -27.27
CA LEU A 68 -20.50 3.14 -27.79
C LEU A 68 -19.87 3.58 -29.12
N ASN A 69 -18.60 3.24 -29.34
CA ASN A 69 -17.89 3.45 -30.60
C ASN A 69 -18.18 2.38 -31.67
N GLY A 70 -19.18 1.52 -31.46
CA GLY A 70 -19.65 0.53 -32.44
C GLY A 70 -18.80 -0.74 -32.55
N ARG A 71 -17.86 -0.98 -31.61
CA ARG A 71 -17.12 -2.25 -31.55
C ARG A 71 -17.97 -3.35 -30.92
N THR A 72 -17.78 -4.58 -31.39
CA THR A 72 -18.32 -5.77 -30.72
C THR A 72 -17.37 -6.29 -29.64
N VAL A 73 -17.86 -7.07 -28.69
CA VAL A 73 -17.09 -7.60 -27.54
C VAL A 73 -15.77 -8.26 -27.98
N GLY A 74 -15.79 -9.05 -29.06
CA GLY A 74 -14.62 -9.74 -29.59
C GLY A 74 -13.55 -8.84 -30.22
N GLN A 75 -13.90 -7.59 -30.56
CA GLN A 75 -12.98 -6.62 -31.15
C GLN A 75 -12.32 -5.70 -30.10
N ILE A 76 -12.78 -5.74 -28.86
CA ILE A 76 -12.28 -4.87 -27.79
C ILE A 76 -10.96 -5.43 -27.26
N THR A 77 -9.90 -4.65 -27.44
CA THR A 77 -8.57 -4.95 -26.91
C THR A 77 -8.32 -4.17 -25.62
N TYR A 78 -7.70 -4.83 -24.64
CA TYR A 78 -7.37 -4.27 -23.33
C TYR A 78 -5.86 -4.19 -23.18
N THR A 79 -5.25 -3.11 -23.67
CA THR A 79 -3.82 -2.84 -23.43
C THR A 79 -3.66 -1.96 -22.19
N ALA A 80 -2.49 -1.98 -21.57
CA ALA A 80 -2.18 -1.08 -20.44
C ALA A 80 -2.43 0.39 -20.81
N ALA A 81 -2.07 0.78 -22.03
CA ALA A 81 -2.28 2.14 -22.54
C ALA A 81 -3.77 2.46 -22.75
N SER A 82 -4.57 1.51 -23.24
CA SER A 82 -6.00 1.76 -23.51
C SER A 82 -6.84 1.85 -22.23
N VAL A 83 -6.48 1.08 -21.21
CA VAL A 83 -7.17 1.10 -19.91
C VAL A 83 -6.68 2.26 -19.03
N GLY A 84 -5.42 2.66 -19.18
CA GLY A 84 -4.79 3.69 -18.36
C GLY A 84 -4.40 3.15 -16.99
N THR A 85 -3.12 2.84 -16.81
CA THR A 85 -2.57 2.20 -15.60
C THR A 85 -1.95 3.15 -14.59
N ASN A 86 -2.05 4.46 -14.81
CA ASN A 86 -1.57 5.44 -13.84
C ASN A 86 -2.56 5.56 -12.67
N LEU A 87 -2.12 5.09 -11.50
CA LEU A 87 -2.88 5.08 -10.24
C LEU A 87 -2.23 6.00 -9.17
N GLY A 88 -1.35 6.90 -9.59
CA GLY A 88 -0.54 7.73 -8.69
C GLY A 88 0.90 7.23 -8.54
N GLU A 89 1.71 7.96 -7.77
CA GLU A 89 3.15 7.72 -7.64
C GLU A 89 3.49 6.47 -6.81
N ASP A 90 2.60 6.09 -5.89
CA ASP A 90 2.82 4.96 -4.98
C ASP A 90 2.56 3.59 -5.63
N PHE A 91 1.97 3.56 -6.84
CA PHE A 91 1.59 2.34 -7.54
C PHE A 91 2.21 2.29 -8.93
N ALA A 92 2.78 1.14 -9.29
CA ALA A 92 3.16 0.86 -10.67
C ALA A 92 2.53 -0.45 -11.14
N ILE A 93 2.06 -0.46 -12.39
CA ILE A 93 1.51 -1.66 -13.01
C ILE A 93 2.51 -2.21 -14.00
N LYS A 94 2.89 -3.48 -13.82
CA LYS A 94 3.87 -4.20 -14.64
C LYS A 94 3.26 -5.49 -15.19
N ASP A 95 3.95 -6.08 -16.17
CA ASP A 95 3.63 -7.39 -16.73
C ASP A 95 2.17 -7.52 -17.17
N TRP A 96 1.64 -6.47 -17.80
CA TRP A 96 0.26 -6.46 -18.27
C TRP A 96 0.06 -7.45 -19.41
N VAL A 97 -0.80 -8.44 -19.20
CA VAL A 97 -1.15 -9.46 -20.18
C VAL A 97 -2.67 -9.54 -20.27
N SER A 98 -3.21 -9.30 -21.46
CA SER A 98 -4.64 -9.49 -21.76
C SER A 98 -4.80 -10.78 -22.57
N ALA A 99 -5.48 -11.77 -22.00
CA ALA A 99 -5.82 -13.05 -22.64
C ALA A 99 -7.34 -13.17 -22.84
N ALA A 100 -7.85 -14.26 -23.42
CA ALA A 100 -9.30 -14.45 -23.53
C ALA A 100 -9.94 -14.45 -22.13
N GLY A 101 -10.97 -13.60 -21.93
CA GLY A 101 -11.73 -13.50 -20.67
C GLY A 101 -11.01 -12.90 -19.45
N ILE A 102 -9.69 -12.78 -19.44
CA ILE A 102 -8.93 -12.30 -18.28
C ILE A 102 -7.84 -11.29 -18.63
N ILE A 103 -7.46 -10.49 -17.65
CA ILE A 103 -6.31 -9.60 -17.66
C ILE A 103 -5.49 -9.89 -16.42
N THR A 104 -4.22 -10.22 -16.60
CA THR A 104 -3.24 -10.47 -15.54
C THR A 104 -2.21 -9.35 -15.52
N PHE A 105 -1.81 -8.91 -14.35
CA PHE A 105 -0.78 -7.88 -14.16
C PHE A 105 -0.16 -7.99 -12.76
N LYS A 106 0.95 -7.29 -12.54
CA LYS A 106 1.53 -7.10 -11.21
C LYS A 106 1.32 -5.65 -10.77
N VAL A 107 0.86 -5.49 -9.53
CA VAL A 107 0.86 -4.20 -8.85
C VAL A 107 2.11 -4.12 -8.00
N THR A 108 3.01 -3.20 -8.33
CA THR A 108 4.15 -2.85 -7.49
C THR A 108 3.67 -1.85 -6.43
N TYR A 109 3.82 -2.16 -5.15
CA TYR A 109 3.49 -1.25 -4.04
C TYR A 109 4.41 -1.44 -2.82
N PRO A 110 4.82 -0.35 -2.15
CA PRO A 110 4.87 1.01 -2.68
C PRO A 110 5.95 1.12 -3.78
N ALA A 111 5.62 1.74 -4.91
CA ALA A 111 6.47 1.77 -6.09
C ALA A 111 7.70 2.68 -5.97
N ASN A 112 7.67 3.62 -5.02
CA ASN A 112 8.71 4.60 -4.73
C ASN A 112 9.70 4.17 -3.63
N GLU A 113 9.57 2.96 -3.07
CA GLU A 113 10.53 2.42 -2.10
C GLU A 113 11.71 1.70 -2.78
N ALA A 114 12.84 1.61 -2.07
CA ALA A 114 14.07 0.97 -2.57
C ALA A 114 13.93 -0.53 -2.86
N ASN A 115 13.00 -1.22 -2.18
CA ASN A 115 12.68 -2.64 -2.39
C ASN A 115 11.17 -2.80 -2.53
N PRO A 116 10.61 -2.42 -3.68
CA PRO A 116 9.18 -2.44 -3.87
C PRO A 116 8.70 -3.88 -4.05
N THR A 117 7.49 -4.20 -3.57
CA THR A 117 6.93 -5.55 -3.66
C THR A 117 5.94 -5.66 -4.81
N ASP A 118 6.05 -6.72 -5.60
CA ASP A 118 5.13 -7.00 -6.70
C ASP A 118 4.03 -7.98 -6.28
N TYR A 119 2.79 -7.60 -6.54
CA TYR A 119 1.59 -8.37 -6.23
C TYR A 119 0.89 -8.78 -7.53
N ALA A 120 0.99 -10.06 -7.89
CA ALA A 120 0.27 -10.62 -9.04
C ALA A 120 -1.24 -10.60 -8.83
N ARG A 121 -1.99 -10.11 -9.82
CA ARG A 121 -3.44 -9.94 -9.79
C ARG A 121 -4.04 -10.29 -11.15
N THR A 122 -5.24 -10.84 -11.11
CA THR A 122 -6.02 -11.15 -12.30
C THR A 122 -7.41 -10.56 -12.14
N ILE A 123 -7.89 -9.89 -13.18
CA ILE A 123 -9.26 -9.40 -13.27
C ILE A 123 -9.93 -10.02 -14.48
N GLU A 124 -11.22 -10.29 -14.36
CA GLU A 124 -12.04 -10.76 -15.47
C GLU A 124 -12.36 -9.59 -16.40
N LYS A 125 -12.38 -9.87 -17.70
CA LYS A 125 -12.88 -8.95 -18.70
C LYS A 125 -14.41 -8.92 -18.62
N PRO A 126 -15.05 -7.75 -18.80
CA PRO A 126 -16.48 -7.72 -19.03
C PRO A 126 -16.76 -8.45 -20.35
N MET A 127 -17.48 -9.56 -20.27
CA MET A 127 -18.06 -10.24 -21.41
C MET A 127 -19.50 -9.74 -21.53
N GLY A 128 -19.90 -9.33 -22.74
CA GLY A 128 -21.32 -9.27 -23.05
C GLY A 128 -21.78 -10.69 -23.31
N ASP A 129 -22.83 -11.09 -22.61
CA ASP A 129 -23.57 -12.33 -22.80
C ASP A 129 -23.82 -12.67 -24.28
#